data_AF-A0AB38EMW2-F1
#
_entry.id   AF-A0AB38EMW2-F1
#
_cell.length_a   1.000
_cell.length_b   1.000
_cell.length_c   1.000
_cell.angle_alpha   90.00
_cell.angle_beta   90.00
_cell.angle_gamma   90.00
#
_symmetry.space_group_name_H-M   'P 1'
#
loop_
_entity.id
_entity.type
_entity.pdbx_description
1 polymer ?
#
loop_
_entity_poly.entity_id
_entity_poly.type
_entity_poly.pdbx_seq_one_letter_code
_entity_poly.pdbx_strand_id
1 'polypeptide(L)'
;MYQQLPSFVLGFHGCDRKIGEAVLAGEHVAQSVNDYDWLGEGAYFWENSPERALSYAQHIKKHSGRGKGAIKRPFVIGAVIDLGRV
;
A
#
# COMPACT_ATOMS: atom_id res chain seq x y z
N MET A 1 26.46 -8.52 -17.81
CA MET A 1 25.18 -7.78 -17.91
C MET A 1 24.15 -8.82 -18.34
N TYR A 2 23.68 -9.72 -17.48
CA TYR A 2 22.93 -9.59 -16.23
C TYR A 2 23.60 -10.42 -15.12
N GLN A 3 23.94 -9.81 -13.99
CA GLN A 3 24.60 -10.53 -12.88
C GLN A 3 23.60 -11.08 -11.85
N GLN A 4 22.34 -10.65 -11.89
CA GLN A 4 21.29 -11.11 -10.97
C GLN A 4 19.94 -11.15 -11.69
N LEU A 5 19.12 -12.13 -11.33
CA LEU A 5 17.72 -12.20 -11.73
C LEU A 5 16.96 -11.08 -11.00
N PRO A 6 16.01 -10.37 -11.66
CA PRO A 6 15.19 -9.39 -10.96
C PRO A 6 14.37 -10.09 -9.88
N SER A 7 14.68 -9.81 -8.62
CA SER A 7 13.81 -10.17 -7.49
C SER A 7 12.79 -9.05 -7.33
N PHE A 8 11.62 -9.22 -7.94
CA PHE A 8 10.47 -8.38 -7.66
C PHE A 8 9.59 -9.03 -6.61
N VAL A 9 8.96 -8.22 -5.78
CA VAL A 9 7.93 -8.66 -4.84
C VAL A 9 6.58 -8.11 -5.26
N LEU A 10 5.53 -8.91 -5.05
CA LEU A 10 4.15 -8.47 -5.24
C LEU A 10 3.67 -7.85 -3.93
N GLY A 11 3.40 -6.55 -3.96
CA GLY A 11 2.87 -5.79 -2.84
C GLY A 11 1.40 -5.43 -3.03
N PHE A 12 0.63 -5.41 -1.96
CA PHE A 12 -0.79 -5.02 -1.98
C PHE A 12 -1.07 -3.91 -0.98
N HIS A 13 -1.67 -2.81 -1.45
CA HIS A 13 -1.99 -1.65 -0.61
C HIS A 13 -3.51 -1.53 -0.41
N GLY A 14 -3.93 -1.56 0.85
CA GLY A 14 -5.33 -1.38 1.24
C GLY A 14 -5.66 0.09 1.45
N CYS A 15 -6.61 0.63 0.67
CA CYS A 15 -6.96 2.05 0.66
C CYS A 15 -8.46 2.29 0.45
N ASP A 16 -8.88 3.55 0.36
CA ASP A 16 -10.20 3.90 -0.16
C ASP A 16 -10.25 3.74 -1.69
N ARG A 17 -11.37 3.26 -2.22
CA ARG A 17 -11.57 3.08 -3.66
C ARG A 17 -11.22 4.32 -4.48
N LYS A 18 -11.58 5.52 -4.00
CA LYS A 18 -11.27 6.76 -4.72
C LYS A 18 -9.77 6.95 -4.90
N ILE A 19 -8.99 6.67 -3.86
CA ILE A 19 -7.52 6.77 -3.89
C ILE A 19 -6.94 5.68 -4.79
N GLY A 20 -7.39 4.44 -4.64
CA GLY A 20 -6.92 3.33 -5.47
C GLY A 20 -7.17 3.57 -6.96
N GLU A 21 -8.35 4.06 -7.35
CA GLU A 21 -8.66 4.38 -8.75
C GLU A 21 -7.82 5.54 -9.29
N ALA A 22 -7.52 6.56 -8.47
CA ALA A 22 -6.60 7.65 -8.86
C ALA A 22 -5.18 7.12 -9.12
N VAL A 23 -4.65 6.28 -8.23
CA VAL A 23 -3.33 5.66 -8.42
C VAL A 23 -3.31 4.79 -9.68
N LEU A 24 -4.35 3.99 -9.91
CA LEU A 24 -4.47 3.17 -11.13
C LEU A 24 -4.60 4.03 -12.40
N ALA A 25 -5.11 5.26 -12.29
CA ALA A 25 -5.17 6.23 -13.39
C ALA A 25 -3.84 6.97 -13.63
N GLY A 26 -2.79 6.67 -12.84
CA GLY A 26 -1.45 7.24 -13.01
C GLY A 26 -1.06 8.29 -11.97
N GLU A 27 -1.88 8.54 -10.95
CA GLU A 27 -1.44 9.36 -9.81
C GLU A 27 -0.36 8.65 -9.00
N HIS A 28 0.56 9.42 -8.43
CA HIS A 28 1.60 8.89 -7.57
C HIS A 28 1.04 8.39 -6.23
N VAL A 29 1.61 7.30 -5.72
CA VAL A 29 1.33 6.83 -4.37
C VAL A 29 1.93 7.82 -3.37
N ALA A 30 1.08 8.45 -2.56
CA ALA A 30 1.52 9.36 -1.52
C ALA A 30 2.24 8.60 -0.38
N GLN A 31 3.30 9.21 0.15
CA GLN A 31 4.00 8.67 1.31
C GLN A 31 3.21 8.95 2.59
N SER A 32 3.17 7.96 3.47
CA SER A 32 2.78 8.15 4.86
C SER A 32 3.91 8.85 5.61
N VAL A 33 3.55 9.92 6.31
CA VAL A 33 4.46 10.79 7.09
C VAL A 33 3.86 11.02 8.48
N ASN A 34 3.43 9.95 9.15
CA ASN A 34 2.88 10.07 10.51
C ASN A 34 3.97 9.86 11.55
N ASP A 35 3.92 10.59 12.65
CA ASP A 35 4.87 10.43 13.76
C ASP A 35 4.86 9.02 14.38
N TYR A 36 3.75 8.29 14.20
CA TYR A 36 3.57 6.92 14.71
C TYR A 36 3.93 5.83 13.68
N ASP A 37 4.49 6.20 12.53
CA ASP A 37 4.94 5.27 11.50
C ASP A 37 6.27 4.61 11.91
N TRP A 38 6.17 3.53 12.70
CA TRP A 38 7.30 2.79 13.27
C TRP A 38 8.30 2.19 12.26
N LEU A 39 7.92 2.07 10.98
CA LEU A 39 8.81 1.65 9.89
C LEU A 39 9.42 2.83 9.10
N GLY A 40 9.22 4.06 9.57
CA GLY A 40 9.63 5.28 8.90
C GLY A 40 8.68 5.71 7.77
N GLU A 41 8.93 6.88 7.19
CA GLU A 41 8.08 7.44 6.14
C GLU A 41 8.06 6.58 4.87
N GLY A 42 6.89 6.40 4.26
CA GLY A 42 6.78 5.63 3.03
C GLY A 42 5.39 5.16 2.66
N ALA A 43 5.31 4.37 1.58
CA ALA A 43 4.08 3.70 1.17
C ALA A 43 4.15 2.21 1.57
N TYR A 44 3.15 1.74 2.31
CA TYR A 44 3.16 0.40 2.88
C TYR A 44 2.37 -0.60 2.05
N PHE A 45 2.97 -1.75 1.78
CA PHE A 45 2.38 -2.84 1.03
C PHE A 45 2.43 -4.13 1.85
N TRP A 46 1.36 -4.91 1.77
CA TRP A 46 1.35 -6.29 2.23
C TRP A 46 1.97 -7.17 1.16
N GLU A 47 3.07 -7.85 1.49
CA GLU A 47 3.72 -8.78 0.59
C GLU A 47 2.84 -10.02 0.38
N ASN A 48 2.61 -10.37 -0.88
CA ASN A 48 1.96 -11.59 -1.36
C ASN A 48 0.61 -11.93 -0.67
N SER A 49 -0.16 -10.92 -0.24
CA SER A 49 -1.48 -11.14 0.35
C SER A 49 -2.43 -9.96 0.13
N PRO A 50 -3.28 -10.00 -0.92
CA PRO A 50 -4.35 -9.02 -1.09
C PRO A 50 -5.42 -9.10 0.02
N GLU A 51 -5.60 -10.26 0.64
CA GLU A 51 -6.58 -10.47 1.72
C GLU A 51 -6.20 -9.67 2.97
N ARG A 52 -4.91 -9.68 3.34
CA ARG A 52 -4.41 -8.87 4.47
C ARG A 52 -4.54 -7.37 4.19
N ALA A 53 -4.24 -6.94 2.97
CA ALA A 53 -4.45 -5.54 2.56
C ALA A 53 -5.92 -5.13 2.68
N LEU A 54 -6.85 -5.98 2.22
CA LEU A 54 -8.28 -5.71 2.33
C LEU A 54 -8.75 -5.70 3.80
N SER A 55 -8.31 -6.68 4.59
CA SER A 55 -8.62 -6.77 6.02
C SER A 55 -8.17 -5.52 6.78
N TYR A 56 -6.96 -5.02 6.47
CA TYR A 56 -6.45 -3.77 7.00
C TYR A 56 -7.34 -2.57 6.62
N ALA A 57 -7.69 -2.42 5.34
CA ALA A 57 -8.57 -1.34 4.87
C ALA A 57 -9.97 -1.38 5.54
N GLN A 58 -10.53 -2.58 5.75
CA GLN A 58 -11.78 -2.77 6.48
C GLN A 58 -11.64 -2.43 7.96
N HIS A 59 -10.51 -2.78 8.59
CA HIS A 59 -10.21 -2.44 9.97
C HIS A 59 -10.13 -0.91 10.15
N ILE A 60 -9.37 -0.22 9.30
CA ILE A 60 -9.25 1.25 9.34
C ILE A 60 -10.60 1.92 9.11
N LYS A 61 -11.43 1.43 8.18
CA LYS A 61 -12.81 1.91 8.00
C LYS A 61 -13.63 1.82 9.29
N LYS A 62 -13.53 0.71 10.04
CA LYS A 62 -14.24 0.53 11.33
C LYS A 62 -13.69 1.42 12.43
N HIS A 63 -12.41 1.79 12.34
CA HIS A 63 -11.70 2.58 13.34
C HIS A 63 -11.15 3.88 12.73
N SER A 64 -12.07 4.74 12.27
CA SER A 64 -11.77 5.97 11.51
C SER A 64 -10.86 7.00 12.19
N GLY A 65 -10.43 6.76 13.45
CA GLY A 65 -9.41 7.54 14.16
C GLY A 65 -7.99 6.96 14.12
N ARG A 66 -7.75 5.82 13.47
CA ARG A 66 -6.45 5.13 13.43
C ARG A 66 -5.61 5.39 12.17
N GLY A 67 -6.02 6.33 11.32
CA GLY A 67 -5.28 6.67 10.10
C GLY A 67 -5.60 8.06 9.57
N LYS A 68 -4.71 8.62 8.74
CA LYS A 68 -4.97 9.87 8.01
C LYS A 68 -5.99 9.58 6.89
N GLY A 69 -7.18 10.13 7.04
CA GLY A 69 -8.26 10.01 6.06
C GLY A 69 -9.20 8.83 6.32
N ALA A 70 -10.48 9.03 6.02
CA ALA A 70 -11.51 8.01 6.23
C ALA A 70 -11.62 7.09 5.01
N ILE A 71 -11.43 5.78 5.21
CA ILE A 71 -11.76 4.76 4.21
C ILE A 71 -13.28 4.57 4.20
N LYS A 72 -13.94 5.02 3.13
CA LYS A 72 -15.39 4.87 2.92
C LYS A 72 -15.70 3.56 2.21
N ARG A 73 -14.93 3.22 1.19
CA ARG A 73 -15.08 2.01 0.36
C ARG A 73 -13.73 1.28 0.34
N PRO A 74 -13.54 0.25 1.19
CA PRO A 74 -12.30 -0.53 1.21
C PRO A 74 -11.99 -1.08 -0.17
N PHE A 75 -10.74 -0.92 -0.60
CA PHE A 75 -10.24 -1.29 -1.92
C PHE A 75 -8.79 -1.71 -1.82
N VAL A 76 -8.33 -2.52 -2.77
CA VAL A 76 -6.94 -3.00 -2.81
C VAL A 76 -6.37 -2.73 -4.19
N ILE A 77 -5.17 -2.17 -4.23
CA ILE A 77 -4.33 -2.11 -5.43
C ILE A 77 -3.12 -3.03 -5.25
N GLY A 78 -2.66 -3.61 -6.36
CA GLY A 78 -1.42 -4.38 -6.41
C GLY A 78 -0.29 -3.57 -7.02
N ALA A 79 0.95 -3.85 -6.61
CA ALA A 79 2.16 -3.28 -7.14
C ALA A 79 3.19 -4.38 -7.38
N VAL A 80 3.93 -4.26 -8.49
CA VAL A 80 5.18 -4.99 -8.70
C VAL A 80 6.29 -4.08 -8.19
N ILE A 81 7.00 -4.52 -7.15
CA ILE A 81 7.99 -3.71 -6.46
C ILE A 81 9.36 -4.32 -6.72
N ASP A 82 10.24 -3.53 -7.34
CA ASP A 82 11.67 -3.82 -7.40
C ASP A 82 12.31 -3.34 -6.09
N LEU A 83 12.84 -4.26 -5.29
CA LEU A 83 13.51 -3.94 -4.02
C LEU A 83 14.91 -3.36 -4.25
N GLY A 84 15.40 -3.37 -5.49
CA GLY A 84 16.76 -3.00 -5.83
C GLY A 84 17.77 -4.08 -5.42
N ARG A 85 18.94 -3.65 -4.96
CA ARG A 85 20.01 -4.56 -4.51
C ARG A 85 19.73 -4.99 -3.08
N VAL A 86 19.35 -6.25 -2.90
CA VAL A 86 19.38 -6.95 -1.60
C VAL A 86 20.81 -7.31 -1.21
#